data_AF-A0A2H0PI78-F1
#
_entry.id   AF-A0A2H0PI78-F1
#
_cell.length_a   1.000
_cell.length_b   1.000
_cell.length_c   1.000
_cell.angle_alpha   90.00
_cell.angle_beta   90.00
_cell.angle_gamma   90.00
#
_symmetry.space_group_name_H-M   'P 1'
#
loop_
_entity.id
_entity.type
_entity.pdbx_description
1 polymer ?
#
loop_
_entity_poly.entity_id
_entity_poly.type
_entity_poly.pdbx_seq_one_letter_code
_entity_poly.pdbx_strand_id
1 'polypeptide(L)'
;MALQQQFTWKDFLKANPEFKAKQIKRTSEEGKKAFEAAYKKHIKDYLKTRLTAQESTLKKITEGRDAWVKKLKATKKPTKVRILQTKVGGRDAAIHRTKKAIERTKSAQKHF
;
A
#
# COMPACT_ATOMS: atom_id res chain seq x y z
N MET A 1 9.72 5.55 1.61
CA MET A 1 9.76 6.84 0.90
C MET A 1 8.52 7.63 1.23
N ALA A 2 8.69 8.89 1.62
CA ALA A 2 7.57 9.81 1.83
C ALA A 2 6.79 9.99 0.51
N LEU A 3 5.49 10.31 0.57
CA LEU A 3 4.66 10.51 -0.64
C LEU A 3 5.28 11.57 -1.58
N GLN A 4 5.87 12.62 -1.01
CA GLN A 4 6.56 13.69 -1.76
C GLN A 4 7.79 13.22 -2.54
N GLN A 5 8.38 12.07 -2.18
CA GLN A 5 9.53 11.49 -2.87
C GLN A 5 9.12 10.50 -3.97
N GLN A 6 7.82 10.18 -4.09
CA GLN A 6 7.31 9.23 -5.09
C GLN A 6 7.21 9.82 -6.50
N PHE A 7 7.15 11.15 -6.63
CA PHE A 7 7.02 11.81 -7.92
C PHE A 7 7.82 13.11 -7.91
N THR A 8 8.93 13.11 -8.65
CA THR A 8 9.84 14.26 -8.72
C THR A 8 9.57 15.12 -9.95
N TRP A 9 10.10 16.36 -9.94
CA TRP A 9 10.05 17.23 -11.13
C TRP A 9 10.72 16.58 -12.35
N LYS A 10 11.76 15.77 -12.14
CA LYS A 10 12.40 15.00 -13.22
C LYS A 10 11.45 13.97 -13.83
N ASP A 11 10.65 13.29 -13.01
CA ASP A 11 9.66 12.32 -13.48
C ASP A 11 8.53 13.00 -14.25
N PHE A 12 8.10 14.18 -13.79
CA PHE A 12 7.14 15.01 -14.52
C PHE A 12 7.63 15.42 -15.90
N LEU A 13 8.88 15.90 -16.01
CA LEU A 13 9.48 16.29 -17.29
C LEU A 13 9.72 15.10 -18.24
N LYS A 14 9.90 13.89 -17.70
CA LYS A 14 9.97 12.66 -18.52
C LYS A 14 8.60 12.29 -19.08
N ALA A 15 7.56 12.38 -18.26
CA ALA A 15 6.19 12.06 -18.66
C ALA A 15 5.59 13.13 -19.59
N ASN A 16 6.08 14.37 -19.53
CA ASN A 16 5.57 15.49 -20.32
C ASN A 16 6.71 16.21 -21.07
N PRO A 17 7.22 15.64 -22.18
CA PRO A 17 8.34 16.19 -22.93
C PRO A 17 8.06 17.60 -23.49
N GLU A 18 6.81 17.97 -23.71
CA GLU A 18 6.42 19.32 -24.15
C GLU A 18 6.81 20.41 -23.16
N PHE A 19 6.64 20.18 -21.85
CA PHE A 19 7.02 21.13 -20.81
C PHE A 19 8.55 21.22 -20.68
N LYS A 20 9.25 20.13 -21.01
CA LYS A 20 10.72 20.12 -21.11
C LYS A 20 11.20 20.93 -22.32
N ALA A 21 10.53 20.79 -23.48
CA ALA A 21 10.83 21.54 -24.69
C ALA A 21 10.57 23.05 -24.50
N LYS A 22 9.48 23.41 -23.81
CA LYS A 22 9.13 24.79 -23.45
C LYS A 22 9.99 25.38 -22.32
N GLN A 23 10.96 24.63 -21.78
CA GLN A 23 11.82 25.03 -20.64
C GLN A 23 11.03 25.60 -19.44
N ILE A 24 9.82 25.09 -19.21
CA ILE A 24 8.96 25.57 -18.13
C ILE A 24 9.63 25.21 -16.81
N LYS A 25 9.87 26.23 -15.97
CA LYS A 25 10.49 26.05 -14.65
C LYS A 25 9.43 25.61 -13.64
N ARG A 26 9.81 24.78 -12.67
CA ARG A 26 8.94 24.42 -11.53
C ARG A 26 8.44 25.64 -10.76
N THR A 27 9.23 26.71 -10.74
CA THR A 27 8.92 27.97 -10.05
C THR A 27 7.96 28.87 -10.81
N SER A 28 7.69 28.60 -12.10
CA SER A 28 6.68 29.34 -12.87
C SER A 28 5.27 28.94 -12.42
N GLU A 29 4.30 29.85 -12.53
CA GLU A 29 2.92 29.57 -12.14
C GLU A 29 2.31 28.41 -12.95
N GLU A 30 2.57 28.37 -14.25
CA GLU A 30 2.13 27.31 -15.16
C GLU A 30 2.76 25.96 -14.80
N GLY A 31 4.08 25.94 -14.57
CA GLY A 31 4.82 24.74 -14.19
C GLY A 31 4.40 24.19 -12.83
N LYS A 32 4.12 25.08 -11.86
CA LYS A 32 3.63 24.71 -10.54
C LYS A 32 2.24 24.07 -10.62
N LYS A 33 1.30 24.69 -11.34
CA LYS A 33 -0.06 24.15 -11.53
C LYS A 33 -0.05 22.80 -12.24
N ALA A 34 0.71 22.68 -13.34
CA ALA A 34 0.79 21.44 -14.11
C ALA A 34 1.40 20.28 -13.30
N PHE A 35 2.45 20.57 -12.52
CA PHE A 35 3.08 19.56 -11.67
C PHE A 35 2.22 19.18 -10.48
N GLU A 36 1.55 20.11 -9.82
CA GLU A 36 0.63 19.78 -8.73
C GLU A 36 -0.52 18.89 -9.20
N ALA A 37 -1.07 19.15 -10.39
CA ALA A 37 -2.10 18.32 -10.99
C ALA A 37 -1.58 16.90 -11.31
N ALA A 38 -0.43 16.80 -11.97
CA ALA A 38 0.20 15.52 -12.29
C ALA A 38 0.60 14.73 -11.02
N TYR A 39 1.13 15.42 -10.02
CA TYR A 39 1.49 14.86 -8.72
C TYR A 39 0.27 14.28 -8.01
N LYS A 40 -0.83 15.04 -7.91
CA LYS A 40 -2.07 14.54 -7.30
C LYS A 40 -2.59 13.29 -8.00
N LYS A 41 -2.60 13.27 -9.34
CA LYS A 41 -3.02 12.10 -10.12
C LYS A 41 -2.13 10.88 -9.84
N HIS A 42 -0.81 11.06 -9.93
CA HIS A 42 0.16 10.00 -9.69
C HIS A 42 0.04 9.42 -8.27
N ILE A 43 -0.10 10.28 -7.26
CA ILE A 43 -0.24 9.84 -5.87
C ILE A 43 -1.55 9.06 -5.66
N LYS A 44 -2.66 9.48 -6.28
CA LYS A 44 -3.94 8.73 -6.23
C LYS A 44 -3.79 7.33 -6.83
N ASP A 45 -3.16 7.22 -7.99
CA ASP A 45 -2.92 5.94 -8.65
C ASP A 45 -1.97 5.04 -7.84
N TYR A 46 -0.92 5.62 -7.27
CA TYR A 46 0.00 4.93 -6.36
C TYR A 46 -0.72 4.41 -5.10
N LEU A 47 -1.58 5.22 -4.47
CA LEU A 47 -2.34 4.80 -3.30
C LEU A 47 -3.34 3.70 -3.65
N LYS A 48 -3.98 3.78 -4.82
CA LYS A 48 -4.90 2.74 -5.32
C LYS A 48 -4.18 1.40 -5.54
N THR A 49 -3.05 1.41 -6.25
CA THR A 49 -2.24 0.18 -6.47
C THR A 49 -1.75 -0.40 -5.14
N ARG A 50 -1.25 0.44 -4.23
CA ARG A 50 -0.84 0.01 -2.89
C ARG A 50 -1.98 -0.64 -2.10
N LEU A 51 -3.19 -0.07 -2.17
CA LEU A 51 -4.37 -0.60 -1.49
C LEU A 51 -4.73 -1.99 -2.04
N THR A 52 -4.74 -2.18 -3.37
CA THR A 52 -5.00 -3.50 -3.97
C THR A 52 -3.96 -4.55 -3.55
N ALA A 53 -2.68 -4.17 -3.47
CA ALA A 53 -1.61 -5.05 -3.00
C ALA A 53 -1.81 -5.46 -1.53
N GLN A 54 -2.18 -4.51 -0.67
CA GLN A 54 -2.47 -4.78 0.75
C GLN A 54 -3.69 -5.69 0.94
N GLU A 55 -4.76 -5.48 0.16
CA GLU A 55 -5.95 -6.34 0.18
C GLU A 55 -5.65 -7.76 -0.28
N SER A 56 -4.87 -7.92 -1.35
CA SER A 56 -4.42 -9.25 -1.80
C SER A 56 -3.57 -9.96 -0.74
N THR A 57 -2.72 -9.21 -0.03
CA THR A 57 -1.90 -9.74 1.07
C THR A 57 -2.78 -10.17 2.23
N LEU A 58 -3.78 -9.35 2.59
CA LEU A 58 -4.75 -9.67 3.64
C LEU A 58 -5.45 -11.00 3.34
N LYS A 59 -5.94 -11.19 2.10
CA LYS A 59 -6.55 -12.45 1.64
C LYS A 59 -5.63 -13.66 1.83
N LYS A 60 -4.37 -13.57 1.38
CA LYS A 60 -3.38 -14.65 1.53
C LYS A 60 -3.10 -14.99 3.00
N ILE A 61 -3.04 -13.97 3.87
CA ILE A 61 -2.82 -14.18 5.31
C ILE A 61 -4.05 -14.85 5.95
N THR A 62 -5.27 -14.42 5.59
CA THR A 62 -6.51 -15.02 6.11
C THR A 62 -6.68 -16.48 5.67
N GLU A 63 -6.42 -16.79 4.40
CA GLU A 63 -6.45 -18.18 3.91
C GLU A 63 -5.44 -19.06 4.65
N GLY A 64 -4.21 -18.55 4.83
CA GLY A 64 -3.19 -19.23 5.61
C GLY A 64 -3.62 -19.45 7.07
N ARG A 65 -4.26 -18.45 7.70
CA ARG A 65 -4.81 -18.56 9.06
C ARG A 65 -5.86 -19.66 9.14
N ASP A 66 -6.81 -19.70 8.20
CA ASP A 66 -7.88 -20.69 8.21
C ASP A 66 -7.36 -22.12 7.98
N ALA A 67 -6.32 -22.28 7.16
CA ALA A 67 -5.62 -23.56 7.03
C ALA A 67 -5.00 -24.02 8.36
N TRP A 68 -4.39 -23.11 9.12
CA TRP A 68 -3.85 -23.43 10.46
C TRP A 68 -4.95 -23.74 11.48
N VAL A 69 -6.08 -23.02 11.44
CA VAL A 69 -7.24 -23.30 12.29
C VAL A 69 -7.84 -24.66 12.00
N LYS A 70 -7.96 -25.06 10.71
CA LYS A 70 -8.38 -26.41 10.34
C LYS A 70 -7.47 -27.49 10.93
N LYS A 71 -6.14 -27.30 10.83
CA LYS A 71 -5.15 -28.22 11.44
C LYS A 71 -5.26 -28.28 12.97
N LEU A 72 -5.55 -27.14 13.61
CA LEU A 72 -5.73 -27.05 15.05
C LEU A 72 -6.96 -27.85 15.49
N LYS A 73 -8.10 -27.71 14.80
CA LYS A 73 -9.32 -28.48 15.08
C LYS A 73 -9.13 -29.99 14.89
N ALA A 74 -8.33 -30.40 13.92
CA ALA A 74 -8.05 -31.81 13.64
C ALA A 74 -7.08 -32.46 14.63
N THR A 75 -6.31 -31.67 15.38
CA THR A 75 -5.24 -32.20 16.25
C THR A 75 -5.66 -32.15 17.71
N LYS A 76 -5.62 -33.30 18.40
CA LYS A 76 -5.87 -33.38 19.86
C LYS A 76 -4.59 -33.43 20.71
N LYS A 77 -3.41 -33.57 20.09
CA LYS A 77 -2.12 -33.68 20.79
C LYS A 77 -1.73 -32.32 21.41
N PRO A 78 -1.54 -32.20 22.74
CA PRO A 78 -1.40 -30.91 23.42
C PRO A 78 -0.17 -30.12 22.96
N THR A 79 0.97 -30.79 22.73
CA THR A 79 2.20 -30.15 22.21
C THR A 79 2.00 -29.55 20.82
N LYS A 80 1.33 -30.27 19.92
CA LYS A 80 1.01 -29.79 18.58
C LYS A 80 -0.04 -28.69 18.61
N VAL A 81 -1.05 -28.80 19.48
CA VAL A 81 -2.07 -27.75 19.69
C VAL A 81 -1.40 -26.44 20.10
N ARG A 82 -0.48 -26.45 21.06
CA ARG A 82 0.26 -25.26 21.49
C ARG A 82 1.01 -24.59 20.33
N ILE A 83 1.76 -25.37 19.55
CA ILE A 83 2.50 -24.85 18.39
C ILE A 83 1.54 -24.21 17.37
N LEU A 84 0.44 -24.90 17.06
CA LEU A 84 -0.56 -24.42 16.10
C LEU A 84 -1.24 -23.14 16.60
N GLN A 85 -1.57 -23.04 17.89
CA GLN A 85 -2.10 -21.83 18.51
C GLN A 85 -1.14 -20.64 18.35
N THR A 86 0.16 -20.83 18.60
CA THR A 86 1.17 -19.78 18.37
C THR A 86 1.22 -19.33 16.91
N LYS A 87 1.15 -20.28 15.96
CA LYS A 87 1.12 -19.94 14.52
C LYS A 87 -0.14 -19.19 14.12
N VAL A 88 -1.30 -19.57 14.66
CA VAL A 88 -2.58 -18.86 14.45
C VAL A 88 -2.50 -17.44 15.01
N GLY A 89 -2.07 -17.28 16.27
CA GLY A 89 -1.91 -15.95 16.89
C GLY A 89 -0.93 -15.04 16.13
N GLY A 90 0.17 -15.60 15.62
CA GLY A 90 1.09 -14.86 14.75
C GLY A 90 0.44 -14.36 13.46
N ARG A 91 -0.47 -15.15 12.87
CA ARG A 91 -1.25 -14.74 11.69
C ARG A 91 -2.33 -13.72 12.06
N ASP A 92 -3.01 -13.86 13.19
CA ASP A 92 -3.99 -12.87 13.66
C ASP A 92 -3.33 -11.50 13.90
N ALA A 93 -2.13 -11.48 14.48
CA ALA A 93 -1.33 -10.26 14.62
C ALA A 93 -0.96 -9.65 13.25
N ALA A 94 -0.60 -10.48 12.27
CA ALA A 94 -0.29 -10.02 10.92
C ALA A 94 -1.54 -9.45 10.19
N ILE A 95 -2.71 -10.08 10.36
CA ILE A 95 -4.00 -9.59 9.87
C ILE A 95 -4.27 -8.20 10.44
N HIS A 96 -4.14 -8.03 11.77
CA HIS A 96 -4.37 -6.75 12.43
C HIS A 96 -3.43 -5.65 11.91
N ARG A 97 -2.12 -5.93 11.80
CA ARG A 97 -1.15 -4.96 11.24
C ARG A 97 -1.49 -4.56 9.81
N THR A 98 -1.91 -5.53 8.99
CA THR A 98 -2.28 -5.29 7.59
C THR A 98 -3.56 -4.47 7.48
N LYS A 99 -4.58 -4.75 8.31
CA LYS A 99 -5.80 -3.93 8.41
C LYS A 99 -5.48 -2.48 8.78
N LYS A 100 -4.64 -2.26 9.80
CA LYS A 100 -4.19 -0.91 10.19
C LYS A 100 -3.44 -0.19 9.06
N ALA A 101 -2.66 -0.92 8.26
CA ALA A 101 -1.98 -0.36 7.09
C ALA A 101 -2.96 0.04 5.97
N ILE A 102 -4.02 -0.77 5.75
CA ILE A 102 -5.10 -0.45 4.80
C ILE A 102 -5.83 0.82 5.26
N GLU A 103 -6.20 0.92 6.53
CA GLU A 103 -6.86 2.11 7.08
C GLU A 103 -6.04 3.38 6.89
N ARG A 104 -4.73 3.32 7.18
CA ARG A 104 -3.80 4.43 6.91
C ARG A 104 -3.70 4.80 5.43
N THR A 105 -3.79 3.81 4.54
CA THR A 105 -3.73 4.04 3.09
C THR A 105 -5.04 4.66 2.60
N LYS A 106 -6.18 4.21 3.13
CA LYS A 106 -7.50 4.80 2.88
C LYS A 106 -7.61 6.23 3.39
N SER A 107 -7.09 6.52 4.59
CA SER A 107 -7.06 7.90 5.09
C SER A 107 -6.16 8.79 4.22
N ALA A 108 -4.96 8.33 3.85
CA ALA A 108 -4.10 9.05 2.93
C ALA A 108 -4.77 9.34 1.58
N GLN A 109 -5.56 8.40 1.06
CA GLN A 109 -6.33 8.59 -0.18
C GLN A 109 -7.45 9.61 -0.04
N LYS A 110 -8.11 9.71 1.13
CA LYS A 110 -9.15 10.73 1.37
C LYS A 110 -8.59 12.15 1.47
N HIS A 111 -7.35 12.30 1.94
CA HIS A 111 -6.71 13.60 2.14
C HIS A 111 -5.91 14.09 0.91
N PHE A 112 -5.97 13.39 -0.22
CA PHE A 112 -5.29 13.71 -1.49
C PHE A 112 -6.29 13.92 -2.64
#